data_AF-A0A382GJS5-F1
#
_entry.id   AF-A0A382GJS5-F1
#
_cell.length_a   1.000
_cell.length_b   1.000
_cell.length_c   1.000
_cell.angle_alpha   90.00
_cell.angle_beta   90.00
_cell.angle_gamma   90.00
#
_symmetry.space_group_name_H-M   'P 1'
#
loop_
_entity.id
_entity.type
_entity.pdbx_description
1 polymer ?
#
loop_
_entity_poly.entity_id
_entity_poly.type
_entity_poly.pdbx_seq_one_letter_code
_entity_poly.pdbx_strand_id
1 'polypeptide(L)'
;MADIAAKLKVSLRTLYEIAPSKEHLITATINRVLTNIGQEASASIKGIQSPLSKLKMYIEIGYEAVGPRIKKFSTDLSKVRGVEEMLDYHRDYFVARIEELLDEAIEYNEIEDTDTHVVAIALGGFPVLLSDYFFEGKTKLKNTHEASAHLVADLILDSLERK
;
A
#
# COMPACT_ATOMS: atom_id res chain seq x y z
N MET A 1 -3.07 -13.02 23.24
CA MET A 1 -1.75 -13.66 23.43
C MET A 1 -1.88 -15.15 23.74
N ALA A 2 -2.58 -15.56 24.80
CA ALA A 2 -2.78 -16.98 25.14
C ALA A 2 -3.36 -17.82 24.00
N ASP A 3 -4.45 -17.36 23.36
CA ASP A 3 -5.05 -18.08 22.23
C ASP A 3 -4.11 -18.21 21.02
N ILE A 4 -3.28 -17.19 20.79
CA ILE A 4 -2.27 -17.19 19.71
C ILE A 4 -1.19 -18.22 20.03
N ALA A 5 -0.68 -18.23 21.27
CA ALA A 5 0.31 -19.21 21.72
C ALA A 5 -0.22 -20.65 21.60
N ALA A 6 -1.47 -20.88 22.03
CA ALA A 6 -2.14 -22.17 21.91
C ALA A 6 -2.29 -22.61 20.44
N LYS A 7 -2.74 -21.70 19.55
CA LYS A 7 -2.89 -21.98 18.12
C LYS A 7 -1.56 -22.30 17.42
N LEU A 8 -0.49 -21.59 17.80
CA LEU A 8 0.86 -21.80 17.27
C LEU A 8 1.59 -22.98 17.94
N LYS A 9 0.99 -23.61 18.97
CA LYS A 9 1.60 -24.69 19.77
C LYS A 9 2.94 -24.29 20.41
N VAL A 10 3.05 -23.05 20.87
CA VAL A 10 4.21 -22.52 21.60
C VAL A 10 3.83 -22.12 23.01
N SER A 11 4.81 -21.99 23.91
CA SER A 11 4.55 -21.49 25.26
C SER A 11 4.18 -20.00 25.23
N LEU A 12 3.39 -19.55 26.21
CA LEU A 12 3.09 -18.12 26.37
C LEU A 12 4.37 -17.30 26.59
N ARG A 13 5.35 -17.87 27.30
CA ARG A 13 6.67 -17.27 27.50
C ARG A 13 7.40 -17.04 26.18
N THR A 14 7.45 -18.05 25.32
CA THR A 14 8.08 -17.96 23.98
C THR A 14 7.43 -16.86 23.15
N LEU A 15 6.09 -16.74 23.19
CA LEU A 15 5.40 -15.69 22.45
C LEU A 15 5.74 -14.29 22.98
N TYR A 16 5.85 -14.10 24.31
CA TYR A 16 6.24 -12.82 24.89
C TYR A 16 7.73 -12.47 24.67
N GLU A 17 8.61 -13.47 24.56
CA GLU A 17 10.02 -13.26 24.17
C GLU A 17 10.13 -12.76 22.72
N ILE A 18 9.22 -13.19 21.83
CA ILE A 18 9.16 -12.71 20.44
C ILE A 18 8.47 -11.35 20.36
N ALA A 19 7.34 -11.18 21.06
CA ALA A 19 6.54 -9.97 21.04
C ALA A 19 6.10 -9.60 22.47
N PRO A 20 6.74 -8.60 23.10
CA PRO A 20 6.53 -8.29 24.52
C PRO A 20 5.10 -7.78 24.84
N SER A 21 4.32 -7.39 23.84
CA SER A 21 2.92 -6.99 24.01
C SER A 21 2.06 -7.36 22.80
N LYS A 22 0.73 -7.26 22.97
CA LYS A 22 -0.23 -7.44 21.87
C LYS A 22 -0.02 -6.38 20.78
N GLU A 23 0.22 -5.14 21.18
CA GLU A 23 0.48 -4.00 20.30
C GLU A 23 1.76 -4.21 19.50
N HIS A 24 2.82 -4.70 20.14
CA HIS A 24 4.07 -5.03 19.45
C HIS A 24 3.87 -6.17 18.46
N LEU A 25 3.16 -7.24 18.84
CA LEU A 25 2.85 -8.34 17.94
C LEU A 25 2.08 -7.86 16.70
N ILE A 26 1.07 -7.03 16.90
CA ILE A 26 0.25 -6.45 15.82
C ILE A 26 1.12 -5.61 14.89
N THR A 27 1.86 -4.64 15.44
CA THR A 27 2.66 -3.70 14.66
C THR A 27 3.76 -4.43 13.88
N ALA A 28 4.48 -5.36 14.52
CA ALA A 28 5.51 -6.15 13.86
C ALA A 28 4.94 -7.04 12.74
N THR A 29 3.75 -7.61 12.95
CA THR A 29 3.09 -8.44 11.94
C THR A 29 2.67 -7.63 10.72
N ILE A 30 2.04 -6.47 10.93
CA ILE A 30 1.60 -5.61 9.82
C ILE A 30 2.80 -5.03 9.08
N ASN A 31 3.80 -4.54 9.82
CA ASN A 31 5.04 -4.08 9.22
C ASN A 31 5.66 -5.15 8.33
N ARG A 32 5.73 -6.40 8.80
CA ARG A 32 6.25 -7.53 8.01
C ARG A 32 5.44 -7.77 6.73
N VAL A 33 4.11 -7.67 6.80
CA VAL A 33 3.22 -7.82 5.64
C VAL A 33 3.47 -6.72 4.61
N LEU A 34 3.48 -5.45 5.04
CA LEU A 34 3.71 -4.31 4.14
C LEU A 34 5.12 -4.33 3.54
N THR A 35 6.13 -4.68 4.33
CA THR A 35 7.51 -4.89 3.82
C THR A 35 7.55 -5.98 2.76
N ASN A 36 6.83 -7.11 2.92
CA ASN A 36 6.79 -8.16 1.91
C ASN A 36 6.16 -7.66 0.60
N ILE A 37 5.04 -6.95 0.68
CA ILE A 37 4.37 -6.38 -0.50
C ILE A 37 5.32 -5.41 -1.22
N GLY A 38 5.98 -4.51 -0.49
CA GLY A 38 6.95 -3.58 -1.07
C GLY A 38 8.15 -4.28 -1.71
N GLN A 39 8.65 -5.37 -1.12
CA GLN A 39 9.72 -6.20 -1.69
C GLN A 39 9.27 -6.93 -2.95
N GLU A 40 8.05 -7.45 -2.97
CA GLU A 40 7.45 -8.10 -4.14
C GLU A 40 7.25 -7.11 -5.28
N ALA A 41 6.67 -5.94 -5.03
CA ALA A 41 6.51 -4.87 -6.00
C ALA A 41 7.86 -4.40 -6.55
N SER A 42 8.89 -4.29 -5.70
CA SER A 42 10.23 -3.91 -6.15
C SER A 42 10.92 -5.01 -6.97
N ALA A 43 10.59 -6.28 -6.72
CA ALA A 43 11.14 -7.41 -7.44
C ALA A 43 10.45 -7.60 -8.81
N SER A 44 9.14 -7.40 -8.89
CA SER A 44 8.35 -7.59 -10.11
C SER A 44 8.71 -6.62 -11.23
N ILE A 45 9.15 -5.41 -10.88
CA ILE A 45 9.57 -4.40 -11.86
C ILE A 45 11.00 -4.60 -12.39
N LYS A 46 11.76 -5.55 -11.83
CA LYS A 46 13.14 -5.81 -12.27
C LYS A 46 13.15 -6.32 -13.71
N GLY A 47 13.94 -5.68 -14.55
CA GLY A 47 14.10 -6.05 -15.96
C GLY A 47 13.09 -5.40 -16.90
N ILE A 48 12.03 -4.76 -16.38
CA ILE A 48 11.16 -3.90 -17.18
C ILE A 48 11.92 -2.63 -17.55
N GLN A 49 11.99 -2.32 -18.85
CA GLN A 49 12.74 -1.16 -19.35
C GLN A 49 11.94 0.14 -19.26
N SER A 50 10.68 0.11 -19.70
CA SER A 50 9.78 1.27 -19.69
C SER A 50 9.44 1.69 -18.25
N PRO A 51 9.78 2.92 -17.82
CA PRO A 51 9.39 3.44 -16.51
C PRO A 51 7.88 3.44 -16.27
N LEU A 52 7.07 3.80 -17.26
CA LEU A 52 5.62 3.75 -17.16
C LEU A 52 5.11 2.32 -16.97
N SER A 53 5.72 1.35 -17.66
CA SER A 53 5.40 -0.07 -17.46
C SER A 53 5.81 -0.55 -16.06
N LYS A 54 6.95 -0.09 -15.52
CA LYS A 54 7.34 -0.34 -14.12
C LYS A 54 6.31 0.26 -13.17
N LEU A 55 5.89 1.50 -13.40
CA LEU A 55 4.90 2.18 -12.58
C LEU A 55 3.59 1.41 -12.52
N LYS A 56 3.02 1.03 -13.67
CA LYS A 56 1.78 0.25 -13.75
C LYS A 56 1.87 -1.07 -12.97
N MET A 57 2.97 -1.81 -13.14
CA MET A 57 3.21 -3.06 -12.39
C MET A 57 3.43 -2.82 -10.89
N TYR A 58 4.13 -1.74 -10.52
CA TYR A 58 4.42 -1.40 -9.13
C TYR A 58 3.14 -1.06 -8.35
N ILE A 59 2.27 -0.23 -8.93
CA ILE A 59 1.01 0.15 -8.30
C ILE A 59 0.02 -1.01 -8.27
N GLU A 60 0.07 -1.94 -9.24
CA GLU A 60 -0.78 -3.14 -9.25
C GLU A 60 -0.56 -3.99 -8.01
N ILE A 61 0.70 -4.30 -7.70
CA ILE A 61 1.04 -5.05 -6.49
C ILE A 61 0.83 -4.18 -5.24
N GLY A 62 1.14 -2.88 -5.31
CA GLY A 62 0.95 -1.96 -4.19
C GLY A 62 -0.51 -1.85 -3.73
N TYR A 63 -1.46 -1.88 -4.67
CA TYR A 63 -2.89 -1.77 -4.37
C TYR A 63 -3.48 -3.05 -3.76
N GLU A 64 -2.79 -4.20 -3.81
CA GLU A 64 -3.20 -5.37 -3.02
C GLU A 64 -3.25 -5.05 -1.51
N ALA A 65 -2.41 -4.12 -1.05
CA ALA A 65 -2.38 -3.67 0.34
C ALA A 65 -3.70 -2.98 0.77
N VAL A 66 -4.47 -2.42 -0.17
CA VAL A 66 -5.78 -1.79 0.11
C VAL A 66 -6.96 -2.74 0.03
N GLY A 67 -6.69 -4.03 -0.19
CA GLY A 67 -7.69 -5.08 -0.18
C GLY A 67 -8.44 -5.21 1.17
N PRO A 68 -9.49 -6.06 1.22
CA PRO A 68 -10.36 -6.22 2.39
C PRO A 68 -9.63 -6.62 3.69
N ARG A 69 -8.40 -7.15 3.59
CA ARG A 69 -7.60 -7.57 4.72
C ARG A 69 -7.21 -6.38 5.58
N ILE A 70 -6.54 -5.36 5.05
CA ILE A 70 -6.08 -4.20 5.85
C ILE A 70 -7.27 -3.31 6.26
N LYS A 71 -8.30 -3.21 5.41
CA LYS A 71 -9.53 -2.45 5.69
C LYS A 71 -10.18 -2.79 7.05
N LYS A 72 -10.36 -4.08 7.35
CA LYS A 72 -11.01 -4.51 8.60
C LYS A 72 -10.15 -4.24 9.84
N PHE A 73 -8.85 -4.03 9.64
CA PHE A 73 -7.92 -3.74 10.70
C PHE A 73 -7.81 -2.23 10.97
N SER A 74 -7.86 -1.35 9.97
CA SER A 74 -7.58 0.10 10.12
C SER A 74 -8.29 0.78 11.31
N THR A 75 -9.61 0.60 11.47
CA THR A 75 -10.39 1.21 12.57
C THR A 75 -10.04 0.69 13.96
N ASP A 76 -9.62 -0.57 14.08
CA ASP A 76 -9.20 -1.16 15.36
C ASP A 76 -7.70 -0.93 15.61
N LEU A 77 -6.92 -0.79 14.54
CA LEU A 77 -5.49 -0.52 14.56
C LEU A 77 -5.14 0.93 14.88
N SER A 78 -5.99 1.89 14.53
CA SER A 78 -5.80 3.30 14.91
C SER A 78 -5.75 3.49 16.43
N LYS A 79 -6.25 2.53 17.21
CA LYS A 79 -6.19 2.50 18.68
C LYS A 79 -4.89 1.88 19.21
N VAL A 80 -4.07 1.28 18.35
CA VAL A 80 -2.82 0.61 18.71
C VAL A 80 -1.66 1.60 18.57
N ARG A 81 -0.99 1.88 19.68
CA ARG A 81 0.15 2.82 19.70
C ARG A 81 1.24 2.38 18.71
N GLY A 82 1.67 3.31 17.86
CA GLY A 82 2.75 3.11 16.88
C GLY A 82 2.31 2.49 15.55
N VAL A 83 1.03 2.14 15.38
CA VAL A 83 0.55 1.64 14.09
C VAL A 83 0.39 2.77 13.08
N GLU A 84 -0.11 3.93 13.49
CA GLU A 84 -0.26 5.11 12.61
C GLU A 84 1.08 5.54 11.99
N GLU A 85 2.09 5.78 12.83
CA GLU A 85 3.46 6.12 12.39
C GLU A 85 4.05 5.08 11.42
N MET A 86 3.77 3.79 11.66
CA MET A 86 4.23 2.71 10.78
C MET A 86 3.48 2.68 9.44
N LEU A 87 2.15 2.89 9.44
CA LEU A 87 1.37 3.00 8.22
C LEU A 87 1.78 4.23 7.41
N ASP A 88 2.05 5.35 8.09
CA ASP A 88 2.55 6.59 7.48
C ASP A 88 3.88 6.35 6.77
N TYR A 89 4.83 5.69 7.43
CA TYR A 89 6.11 5.32 6.83
C TYR A 89 5.94 4.52 5.52
N HIS A 90 5.07 3.50 5.51
CA HIS A 90 4.86 2.68 4.32
C HIS A 90 4.14 3.44 3.20
N ARG A 91 3.17 4.30 3.54
CA ARG A 91 2.49 5.16 2.56
C ARG A 91 3.47 6.15 1.94
N ASP A 92 4.25 6.84 2.76
CA ASP A 92 5.16 7.88 2.30
C ASP A 92 6.27 7.28 1.41
N TYR A 93 6.76 6.07 1.76
CA TYR A 93 7.67 5.31 0.90
C TYR A 93 7.03 4.93 -0.45
N PHE A 94 5.77 4.47 -0.44
CA PHE A 94 5.05 4.11 -1.66
C PHE A 94 4.82 5.31 -2.58
N VAL A 95 4.42 6.46 -2.02
CA VAL A 95 4.26 7.73 -2.76
C VAL A 95 5.58 8.17 -3.36
N ALA A 96 6.67 8.20 -2.57
CA ALA A 96 7.99 8.59 -3.06
C ALA A 96 8.45 7.69 -4.22
N ARG A 97 8.20 6.37 -4.14
CA ARG A 97 8.57 5.45 -5.22
C ARG A 97 7.74 5.64 -6.49
N ILE A 98 6.47 6.03 -6.36
CA ILE A 98 5.64 6.40 -7.52
C ILE A 98 6.18 7.68 -8.19
N GLU A 99 6.53 8.69 -7.40
CA GLU A 99 7.13 9.95 -7.87
C GLU A 99 8.40 9.69 -8.67
N GLU A 100 9.34 8.89 -8.13
CA GLU A 100 10.57 8.50 -8.83
C GLU A 100 10.29 7.83 -10.20
N LEU A 101 9.28 6.96 -10.28
CA LEU A 101 8.92 6.28 -11.52
C LEU A 101 8.23 7.20 -12.53
N LEU A 102 7.49 8.21 -12.06
CA LEU A 102 6.91 9.24 -12.90
C LEU A 102 8.00 10.18 -13.46
N ASP A 103 8.97 10.56 -12.64
CA ASP A 103 10.14 11.34 -13.08
C ASP A 103 10.92 10.58 -14.15
N GLU A 104 11.22 9.29 -13.93
CA GLU A 104 11.85 8.42 -14.93
C GLU A 104 11.02 8.39 -16.24
N ALA A 105 9.68 8.36 -16.16
CA ALA A 105 8.81 8.33 -17.33
C ALA A 105 8.82 9.65 -18.12
N ILE A 106 8.97 10.81 -17.46
CA ILE A 106 9.19 12.10 -18.12
C ILE A 106 10.53 12.10 -18.83
N GLU A 107 11.61 11.67 -18.16
CA GLU A 107 12.96 11.60 -18.75
C GLU A 107 13.00 10.71 -20.00
N TYR A 108 12.26 9.61 -19.98
CA TYR A 108 12.12 8.67 -21.10
C TYR A 108 11.12 9.14 -22.17
N ASN A 109 10.46 10.29 -21.98
CA ASN A 109 9.42 10.84 -22.85
C ASN A 109 8.22 9.89 -23.03
N GLU A 110 7.93 9.06 -22.04
CA GLU A 110 6.75 8.19 -22.03
C GLU A 110 5.49 8.94 -21.59
N ILE A 111 5.65 9.97 -20.75
CA ILE A 111 4.56 10.85 -20.30
C ILE A 111 4.89 12.34 -20.52
N GLU A 112 3.86 13.18 -20.49
CA GLU A 112 4.00 14.64 -20.55
C GLU A 112 4.66 15.22 -19.31
N ASP A 113 5.29 16.38 -19.46
CA ASP A 113 5.89 17.13 -18.35
C ASP A 113 4.78 17.63 -17.41
N THR A 114 4.86 17.24 -16.14
CA THR A 114 3.81 17.46 -15.14
C THR A 114 4.40 17.50 -13.73
N ASP A 115 3.59 17.90 -12.75
CA ASP A 115 3.94 17.83 -11.33
C ASP A 115 3.82 16.38 -10.84
N THR A 116 4.94 15.64 -10.91
CA THR A 116 5.01 14.22 -10.56
C THR A 116 4.71 13.96 -9.09
N HIS A 117 5.05 14.89 -8.20
CA HIS A 117 4.74 14.80 -6.78
C HIS A 117 3.23 14.84 -6.54
N VAL A 118 2.50 15.77 -7.18
CA VAL A 118 1.03 15.84 -7.08
C VAL A 118 0.38 14.58 -7.63
N VAL A 119 0.86 14.07 -8.76
CA VAL A 119 0.35 12.83 -9.36
C VAL A 119 0.63 11.64 -8.43
N ALA A 120 1.82 11.56 -7.82
CA ALA A 120 2.19 10.51 -6.89
C ALA A 120 1.33 10.51 -5.62
N ILE A 121 1.04 11.69 -5.05
CA ILE A 121 0.10 11.82 -3.92
C ILE A 121 -1.29 11.32 -4.33
N ALA A 122 -1.76 11.65 -5.53
CA ALA A 122 -3.07 11.20 -6.00
C ALA A 122 -3.12 9.67 -6.14
N LEU A 123 -2.13 9.07 -6.79
CA LEU A 123 -2.02 7.63 -7.00
C LEU A 123 -1.82 6.87 -5.68
N GLY A 124 -0.95 7.33 -4.79
CA GLY A 124 -0.69 6.67 -3.50
C GLY A 124 -1.76 6.91 -2.44
N GLY A 125 -2.45 8.05 -2.48
CA GLY A 125 -3.45 8.46 -1.48
C GLY A 125 -4.87 7.95 -1.78
N PHE A 126 -5.26 7.83 -3.05
CA PHE A 126 -6.61 7.38 -3.41
C PHE A 126 -6.98 5.97 -2.91
N PRO A 127 -6.07 4.97 -2.95
CA PRO A 127 -6.31 3.66 -2.34
C PRO A 127 -6.66 3.76 -0.84
N VAL A 128 -5.97 4.66 -0.11
CA VAL A 128 -6.22 4.91 1.31
C VAL A 128 -7.62 5.51 1.50
N LEU A 129 -7.98 6.52 0.70
CA LEU A 129 -9.29 7.16 0.72
C LEU A 129 -10.44 6.15 0.54
N LEU A 130 -10.28 5.17 -0.36
CA LEU A 130 -11.24 4.09 -0.57
C LEU A 130 -11.33 3.14 0.63
N SER A 131 -10.21 2.91 1.32
CA SER A 131 -10.16 2.05 2.51
C SER A 131 -10.75 2.71 3.76
N ASP A 132 -10.81 4.05 3.78
CA ASP A 132 -11.08 4.87 4.94
C ASP A 132 -12.58 5.20 5.19
N TYR A 133 -12.86 5.71 6.39
CA TYR A 133 -14.17 5.95 7.01
C TYR A 133 -15.15 6.83 6.21
N PHE A 134 -14.67 7.66 5.27
CA PHE A 134 -15.51 8.57 4.48
C PHE A 134 -16.57 7.84 3.65
N PHE A 135 -16.26 6.64 3.17
CA PHE A 135 -17.09 5.86 2.25
C PHE A 135 -17.63 4.55 2.86
N GLU A 136 -17.15 4.18 4.05
CA GLU A 136 -17.55 2.94 4.71
C GLU A 136 -19.07 2.91 4.99
N GLY A 137 -19.77 1.98 4.31
CA GLY A 137 -21.22 1.84 4.38
C GLY A 137 -22.03 2.98 3.75
N LYS A 138 -21.38 4.08 3.34
CA LYS A 138 -22.02 5.27 2.75
C LYS A 138 -22.06 5.25 1.23
N THR A 139 -21.20 4.46 0.58
CA THR A 139 -21.20 4.29 -0.88
C THR A 139 -21.21 2.82 -1.28
N LYS A 140 -22.14 2.45 -2.16
CA LYS A 140 -22.09 1.18 -2.88
C LYS A 140 -21.15 1.34 -4.07
N LEU A 141 -19.90 0.88 -3.92
CA LEU A 141 -18.99 0.74 -5.05
C LEU A 141 -19.45 -0.41 -5.94
N LYS A 142 -19.34 -0.22 -7.26
CA LYS A 142 -19.61 -1.28 -8.25
C LYS A 142 -18.52 -2.37 -8.22
N ASN A 143 -17.29 -1.99 -7.91
CA ASN A 143 -16.10 -2.83 -7.92
C ASN A 143 -15.49 -2.97 -6.51
N THR A 144 -14.45 -3.80 -6.36
CA THR A 144 -13.61 -3.85 -5.16
C THR A 144 -12.82 -2.55 -5.00
N HIS A 145 -12.35 -2.24 -3.78
CA HIS A 145 -11.52 -1.04 -3.54
C HIS A 145 -10.27 -1.02 -4.42
N GLU A 146 -9.61 -2.17 -4.56
CA GLU A 146 -8.46 -2.36 -5.43
C GLU A 146 -8.79 -2.07 -6.90
N ALA A 147 -9.84 -2.67 -7.45
CA ALA A 147 -10.27 -2.40 -8.82
C ALA A 147 -10.74 -0.95 -9.04
N SER A 148 -11.28 -0.30 -8.01
CA SER A 148 -11.61 1.13 -8.05
C SER A 148 -10.36 2.02 -7.99
N ALA A 149 -9.33 1.63 -7.24
CA ALA A 149 -8.04 2.32 -7.23
C ALA A 149 -7.35 2.22 -8.58
N HIS A 150 -7.36 1.03 -9.18
CA HIS A 150 -6.87 0.80 -10.54
C HIS A 150 -7.58 1.66 -11.59
N LEU A 151 -8.92 1.70 -11.56
CA LEU A 151 -9.68 2.54 -12.48
C LEU A 151 -9.21 4.01 -12.45
N VAL A 152 -8.98 4.57 -11.28
CA VAL A 152 -8.52 5.96 -11.16
C VAL A 152 -7.07 6.11 -11.59
N ALA A 153 -6.22 5.15 -11.27
CA ALA A 153 -4.84 5.15 -11.73
C ALA A 153 -4.74 5.11 -13.26
N ASP A 154 -5.49 4.22 -13.92
CA ASP A 154 -5.52 4.11 -15.38
C ASP A 154 -5.98 5.44 -16.00
N LEU A 155 -7.05 6.06 -15.49
CA LEU A 155 -7.53 7.35 -15.98
C LEU A 155 -6.48 8.46 -15.86
N ILE A 156 -5.72 8.48 -14.76
CA ILE A 156 -4.65 9.46 -14.56
C ILE A 156 -3.49 9.17 -15.52
N LEU A 157 -2.98 7.94 -15.55
CA LEU A 157 -1.83 7.58 -16.37
C LEU A 157 -2.10 7.73 -17.87
N ASP A 158 -3.26 7.24 -18.35
CA ASP A 158 -3.67 7.37 -19.75
C ASP A 158 -3.80 8.83 -20.20
N SER A 159 -4.09 9.75 -19.26
CA SER A 159 -4.16 11.19 -19.56
C SER A 159 -2.79 11.86 -19.71
N LEU A 160 -1.75 11.23 -19.17
CA LEU A 160 -0.37 11.72 -19.19
C LEU A 160 0.46 11.09 -20.31
N GLU A 161 0.06 9.92 -20.84
CA GLU A 161 0.79 9.23 -21.90
C GLU A 161 0.98 10.09 -23.15
N ARG A 162 2.23 10.17 -23.64
CA ARG A 162 2.54 10.80 -24.92
C ARG A 162 2.14 9.86 -26.07
N LYS A 163 1.42 10.42 -27.05
CA LYS A 163 0.92 9.69 -28.23
C LYS A 163 1.86 9.80 -29.42
#